data_AF-A0A838UIX1-F1
#
_entry.id   AF-A0A838UIX1-F1
#
_cell.length_a   1.000
_cell.length_b   1.000
_cell.length_c   1.000
_cell.angle_alpha   90.00
_cell.angle_beta   90.00
_cell.angle_gamma   90.00
#
_symmetry.space_group_name_H-M   'P 1'
#
loop_
_entity.id
_entity.type
_entity.pdbx_description
1 polymer ?
#
loop_
_entity_poly.entity_id
_entity_poly.type
_entity_poly.pdbx_seq_one_letter_code
_entity_poly.pdbx_strand_id
1 'polypeptide(L)'
;RLARGAPGSVVLFVCVEACTLAARQDELTPANLVATALFGDGAAACVVSTGAKGLRTIEAAVEHTWPNTLDIMGWRVDAQGFGVIFDRSIPTFAMANLREAMEGMLARMGLDLAAIDRFVCHPGGAKVIESLELALGLGQGALDREREVLADHGNMSAPTALFVLERVLADPPRPRLMMSALGPGFTASCLALTP
;
A
#
# COMPACT_ATOMS: atom_id res chain seq x y z
N ARG A 1 15.88 3.84 4.66
CA ARG A 1 17.23 3.34 5.05
C ARG A 1 18.35 4.22 4.48
N LEU A 2 18.31 4.61 3.20
CA LEU A 2 19.31 5.48 2.56
C LEU A 2 19.64 6.76 3.37
N ALA A 3 18.62 7.55 3.73
CA ALA A 3 18.83 8.78 4.50
C ALA A 3 19.54 8.55 5.85
N ARG A 4 19.25 7.43 6.55
CA ARG A 4 19.94 7.06 7.80
C ARG A 4 21.39 6.61 7.57
N GLY A 5 21.69 6.02 6.41
CA GLY A 5 23.04 5.61 6.03
C GLY A 5 23.97 6.79 5.68
N ALA A 6 23.40 7.95 5.36
CA ALA A 6 24.14 9.19 5.12
C ALA A 6 23.43 10.36 5.82
N PRO A 7 23.59 10.54 7.14
CA PRO A 7 22.93 11.60 7.89
C PRO A 7 23.19 12.99 7.30
N GLY A 8 22.14 13.79 7.18
CA GLY A 8 22.19 15.11 6.54
C GLY A 8 21.95 15.08 5.01
N SER A 9 21.91 13.90 4.40
CA SER A 9 21.47 13.77 3.00
C SER A 9 19.98 14.07 2.84
N VAL A 10 19.66 14.62 1.67
CA VAL A 10 18.29 14.82 1.19
C VAL A 10 18.05 13.79 0.08
N VAL A 11 17.15 12.85 0.32
CA VAL A 11 16.82 11.78 -0.63
C VAL A 11 15.49 12.10 -1.29
N LEU A 12 15.51 12.28 -2.61
CA LEU A 12 14.29 12.30 -3.41
C LEU A 12 13.88 10.85 -3.73
N PHE A 13 12.73 10.42 -3.19
CA PHE A 13 12.11 9.15 -3.52
C PHE A 13 11.03 9.39 -4.57
N VAL A 14 11.08 8.64 -5.67
CA VAL A 14 10.14 8.76 -6.80
C VAL A 14 9.62 7.39 -7.19
N CYS A 15 8.30 7.26 -7.27
CA CYS A 15 7.62 6.11 -7.86
C CYS A 15 6.94 6.57 -9.13
N VAL A 16 7.15 5.84 -10.23
CA VAL A 16 6.46 6.04 -11.50
C VAL A 16 6.00 4.68 -11.99
N GLU A 17 4.72 4.56 -12.29
CA GLU A 17 4.08 3.32 -12.70
C GLU A 17 3.20 3.60 -13.92
N ALA A 18 3.47 2.89 -15.01
CA ALA A 18 2.71 2.96 -16.25
C ALA A 18 1.93 1.64 -16.43
N CYS A 19 1.02 1.35 -15.50
CA CYS A 19 0.28 0.09 -15.42
C CYS A 19 -0.58 -0.18 -16.65
N THR A 20 -1.04 0.86 -17.36
CA THR A 20 -1.84 0.70 -18.58
C THR A 20 -1.08 -0.01 -19.70
N LEU A 21 0.26 0.05 -19.69
CA LEU A 21 1.12 -0.70 -20.61
C LEU A 21 1.06 -2.22 -20.38
N ALA A 22 0.60 -2.67 -19.22
CA ALA A 22 0.40 -4.08 -18.89
C ALA A 22 -0.97 -4.63 -19.33
N ALA A 23 -1.81 -3.82 -19.99
CA ALA A 23 -3.11 -4.28 -20.47
C ALA A 23 -2.96 -5.34 -21.57
N ARG A 24 -3.49 -6.54 -21.32
CA ARG A 24 -3.43 -7.70 -22.22
C ARG A 24 -4.68 -7.77 -23.11
N GLN A 25 -4.60 -7.31 -24.35
CA GLN A 25 -5.72 -7.40 -25.31
C GLN A 25 -5.86 -8.77 -25.98
N ASP A 26 -4.78 -9.56 -25.98
CA ASP A 26 -4.70 -10.90 -26.56
C ASP A 26 -5.10 -12.01 -25.56
N GLU A 27 -5.21 -11.71 -24.27
CA GLU A 27 -5.60 -12.66 -23.23
C GLU A 27 -6.71 -12.09 -22.34
N LEU A 28 -7.96 -12.29 -22.75
CA LEU A 28 -9.16 -11.76 -22.11
C LEU A 28 -9.64 -12.61 -20.92
N THR A 29 -8.74 -12.96 -20.00
CA THR A 29 -9.11 -13.67 -18.77
C THR A 29 -9.85 -12.73 -17.81
N PRO A 30 -10.71 -13.25 -16.90
CA PRO A 30 -11.35 -12.40 -15.89
C PRO A 30 -10.36 -11.58 -15.05
N ALA A 31 -9.18 -12.14 -14.75
CA ALA A 31 -8.13 -11.43 -14.02
C ALA A 31 -7.58 -10.24 -14.82
N ASN A 32 -7.27 -10.43 -16.11
CA ASN A 32 -6.79 -9.34 -16.98
C ASN A 32 -7.88 -8.28 -17.22
N LEU A 33 -9.15 -8.66 -17.33
CA LEU A 33 -10.26 -7.72 -17.45
C LEU A 33 -10.43 -6.86 -16.18
N VAL A 34 -10.35 -7.48 -15.00
CA VAL A 34 -10.37 -6.75 -13.72
C VAL A 34 -9.16 -5.82 -13.62
N ALA A 35 -7.97 -6.30 -13.95
CA ALA A 35 -6.75 -5.49 -13.95
C ALA A 35 -6.89 -4.27 -14.87
N THR A 36 -7.43 -4.45 -16.08
CA THR A 36 -7.65 -3.36 -17.04
C THR A 36 -8.64 -2.30 -16.53
N ALA A 37 -9.67 -2.73 -15.79
CA ALA A 37 -10.65 -1.80 -15.19
C ALA A 37 -10.15 -1.12 -13.91
N LEU A 38 -9.13 -1.70 -13.26
CA LEU A 38 -8.64 -1.29 -11.95
C LEU A 38 -7.40 -0.40 -12.05
N PHE A 39 -6.44 -0.75 -12.90
CA PHE A 39 -5.13 -0.13 -12.91
C PHE A 39 -5.10 1.17 -13.73
N GLY A 40 -4.45 2.19 -13.17
CA GLY A 40 -4.14 3.46 -13.81
C GLY A 40 -2.64 3.74 -13.83
N ASP A 41 -2.24 4.77 -14.55
CA ASP A 41 -0.86 5.27 -14.55
C ASP A 41 -0.70 6.36 -13.48
N GLY A 42 0.46 6.41 -12.83
CA GLY A 42 0.70 7.38 -11.79
C GLY A 42 2.17 7.62 -11.48
N ALA A 43 2.45 8.80 -10.94
CA ALA A 43 3.75 9.15 -10.41
C ALA A 43 3.60 9.94 -9.12
N ALA A 44 4.39 9.60 -8.10
CA ALA A 44 4.44 10.30 -6.83
C ALA A 44 5.88 10.42 -6.35
N ALA A 45 6.17 11.50 -5.62
CA ALA A 45 7.49 11.71 -5.06
C ALA A 45 7.42 12.30 -3.66
N CYS A 46 8.42 12.00 -2.84
CA CYS A 46 8.60 12.63 -1.54
C CYS A 46 10.09 12.85 -1.25
N VAL A 47 10.36 13.78 -0.35
CA VAL A 47 11.71 14.08 0.13
C VAL A 47 11.88 13.49 1.52
N VAL A 48 12.93 12.69 1.70
CA VAL A 48 13.27 12.03 2.97
C VAL A 48 14.64 12.51 3.43
N SER A 49 14.74 12.96 4.69
CA SER A 49 16.00 13.39 5.31
C SER A 49 16.03 13.01 6.79
N THR A 50 17.19 13.12 7.44
CA THR A 50 17.36 12.85 8.88
C THR A 50 17.50 14.12 9.74
N GLY A 51 17.51 15.31 9.14
CA GLY A 51 17.92 16.54 9.83
C GLY A 51 17.02 17.76 9.63
N ALA A 52 16.04 17.70 8.73
CA ALA A 52 15.10 18.79 8.51
C ALA A 52 13.72 18.46 9.10
N LYS A 53 13.01 19.50 9.56
CA LYS A 53 11.59 19.37 9.93
C LYS A 53 10.77 19.09 8.67
N GLY A 54 10.31 17.85 8.53
CA GLY A 54 9.46 17.41 7.43
C GLY A 54 7.97 17.57 7.72
N LEU A 55 7.14 17.00 6.84
CA LEU A 55 5.70 16.86 7.06
C LEU A 55 5.38 15.85 8.17
N ARG A 56 6.24 14.84 8.32
CA ARG A 56 6.16 13.72 9.26
C ARG A 56 7.54 13.18 9.59
N THR A 57 7.64 12.49 10.73
CA THR A 57 8.79 11.70 11.14
C THR A 57 8.54 10.22 10.85
N ILE A 58 9.49 9.54 10.19
CA ILE A 58 9.46 8.07 10.01
C ILE A 58 10.08 7.42 11.25
N GLU A 59 9.25 6.83 12.10
CA GLU A 59 9.70 6.17 13.34
C GLU A 59 10.32 4.80 13.02
N ALA A 60 9.55 3.95 12.34
CA ALA A 60 9.91 2.58 12.03
C ALA A 60 9.26 2.09 10.73
N ALA A 61 9.89 1.10 10.09
CA ALA A 61 9.39 0.40 8.92
C ALA A 61 9.63 -1.10 9.09
N VAL A 62 8.60 -1.90 8.88
CA VAL A 62 8.62 -3.35 9.08
C VAL A 62 7.82 -4.03 7.96
N GLU A 63 8.27 -5.22 7.56
CA GLU A 63 7.59 -6.05 6.58
C GLU A 63 7.31 -7.44 7.18
N HIS A 64 6.27 -8.09 6.67
CA HIS A 64 5.88 -9.46 6.93
C HIS A 64 5.56 -10.16 5.61
N THR A 65 6.18 -11.30 5.34
CA THR A 65 5.98 -12.10 4.12
C THR A 65 5.50 -13.48 4.49
N TRP A 66 4.41 -13.93 3.85
CA TRP A 66 3.85 -15.25 4.09
C TRP A 66 4.51 -16.29 3.19
N PRO A 67 4.83 -17.49 3.70
CA PRO A 67 5.34 -18.57 2.86
C PRO A 67 4.22 -19.12 1.94
N ASN A 68 4.60 -19.70 0.80
CA ASN A 68 3.69 -20.42 -0.11
C ASN A 68 2.52 -19.56 -0.63
N THR A 69 2.79 -18.32 -1.02
CA THR A 69 1.77 -17.37 -1.51
C THR A 69 2.14 -16.70 -2.84
N LEU A 70 3.09 -17.27 -3.58
CA LEU A 70 3.56 -16.75 -4.88
C LEU A 70 2.48 -16.78 -5.98
N ASP A 71 1.47 -17.63 -5.82
CA ASP A 71 0.33 -17.79 -6.72
C ASP A 71 -0.85 -16.87 -6.39
N ILE A 72 -0.81 -16.14 -5.26
CA ILE A 72 -1.88 -15.23 -4.85
C ILE A 72 -1.88 -13.95 -5.68
N MET A 73 -0.72 -13.31 -5.82
CA MET A 73 -0.58 -12.04 -6.52
C MET A 73 0.81 -11.92 -7.16
N GLY A 74 0.87 -11.45 -8.40
CA GLY A 74 2.12 -11.27 -9.12
C GLY A 74 1.95 -11.02 -10.61
N TRP A 75 3.03 -11.26 -11.34
CA TRP A 75 3.08 -11.10 -12.80
C TRP A 75 3.70 -12.35 -13.43
N ARG A 76 3.02 -12.92 -14.42
CA ARG A 76 3.61 -13.84 -15.38
C ARG A 76 4.19 -13.01 -16.52
N VAL A 77 5.46 -13.22 -16.83
CA VAL A 77 6.14 -12.49 -17.92
C VAL A 77 6.28 -13.41 -19.11
N ASP A 78 5.86 -12.94 -20.28
CA ASP A 78 6.05 -13.61 -21.56
C ASP A 78 6.48 -12.62 -22.65
N ALA A 79 6.55 -13.08 -23.90
CA ALA A 79 7.01 -12.27 -25.03
C ALA A 79 6.05 -11.12 -25.38
N GLN A 80 4.79 -11.20 -24.98
CA GLN A 80 3.79 -10.17 -25.23
C GLN A 80 3.70 -9.16 -24.07
N GLY A 81 4.10 -9.55 -22.84
CA GLY A 81 4.28 -8.63 -21.73
C GLY A 81 3.96 -9.25 -20.37
N PHE A 82 3.24 -8.49 -19.55
CA PHE A 82 2.87 -8.86 -18.18
C PHE A 82 1.44 -9.41 -18.12
N GLY A 83 1.29 -10.70 -17.86
CA GLY A 83 0.02 -11.31 -17.48
C GLY A 83 -0.19 -11.22 -15.96
N VAL A 84 -1.32 -10.68 -15.51
CA VAL A 84 -1.56 -10.53 -14.07
C VAL A 84 -1.84 -11.88 -13.42
N ILE A 85 -1.26 -12.10 -12.24
CA ILE A 85 -1.68 -13.14 -11.31
C ILE A 85 -2.52 -12.44 -10.25
N PHE A 86 -3.83 -12.69 -10.28
CA PHE A 86 -4.78 -12.20 -9.28
C PHE A 86 -5.69 -13.33 -8.85
N ASP A 87 -5.34 -13.98 -7.75
CA ASP A 87 -6.18 -15.00 -7.19
C ASP A 87 -7.39 -14.40 -6.48
N ARG A 88 -8.53 -15.07 -6.60
CA ARG A 88 -9.80 -14.61 -5.99
C ARG A 88 -9.76 -14.68 -4.46
N SER A 89 -8.78 -15.37 -3.88
CA SER A 89 -8.61 -15.51 -2.43
C SER A 89 -8.04 -14.26 -1.76
N ILE A 90 -7.49 -13.28 -2.48
CA ILE A 90 -6.84 -12.08 -1.88
C ILE A 90 -7.68 -11.44 -0.76
N PRO A 91 -9.00 -11.14 -0.94
CA PRO A 91 -9.82 -10.56 0.12
C PRO A 91 -9.93 -11.46 1.36
N THR A 92 -10.19 -12.76 1.15
CA THR A 92 -10.30 -13.75 2.23
C THR A 92 -8.97 -13.97 2.95
N PHE A 93 -7.86 -13.98 2.19
CA PHE A 93 -6.51 -14.09 2.72
C PHE A 93 -6.19 -12.90 3.62
N ALA A 94 -6.47 -11.68 3.16
CA ALA A 94 -6.27 -10.46 3.94
C ALA A 94 -7.11 -10.50 5.22
N MET A 95 -8.39 -10.88 5.14
CA MET A 95 -9.26 -11.02 6.31
C MET A 95 -8.74 -12.01 7.34
N ALA A 96 -8.20 -13.15 6.91
CA ALA A 96 -7.74 -14.20 7.81
C ALA A 96 -6.36 -13.91 8.44
N ASN A 97 -5.46 -13.22 7.74
CA ASN A 97 -4.05 -13.17 8.12
C ASN A 97 -3.55 -11.77 8.50
N LEU A 98 -4.22 -10.70 8.06
CA LEU A 98 -3.65 -9.36 8.17
C LEU A 98 -3.57 -8.84 9.61
N ARG A 99 -4.56 -9.15 10.45
CA ARG A 99 -4.58 -8.68 11.84
C ARG A 99 -3.35 -9.18 12.62
N GLU A 100 -3.11 -10.48 12.59
CA GLU A 100 -1.96 -11.10 13.26
C GLU A 100 -0.64 -10.52 12.73
N ALA A 101 -0.50 -10.40 11.40
CA ALA A 101 0.69 -9.81 10.80
C ALA A 101 0.88 -8.35 11.22
N MET A 102 -0.20 -7.54 11.26
CA MET A 102 -0.15 -6.15 11.69
C MET A 102 0.27 -6.02 13.15
N GLU A 103 -0.34 -6.80 14.05
CA GLU A 103 0.02 -6.82 15.48
C GLU A 103 1.48 -7.25 15.68
N GLY A 104 1.95 -8.27 14.95
CA GLY A 104 3.36 -8.68 15.00
C GLY A 104 4.33 -7.62 14.45
N MET A 105 3.95 -6.91 13.39
CA MET A 105 4.74 -5.80 12.86
C MET A 105 4.78 -4.62 13.84
N LEU A 106 3.66 -4.25 14.45
CA LEU A 106 3.55 -3.22 15.49
C LEU A 106 4.40 -3.56 16.72
N ALA A 107 4.32 -4.80 17.20
CA ALA A 107 5.13 -5.26 18.33
C ALA A 107 6.63 -5.12 18.05
N ARG A 108 7.09 -5.41 16.82
CA ARG A 108 8.49 -5.18 16.39
C ARG A 108 8.88 -3.70 16.33
N MET A 109 7.90 -2.80 16.25
CA MET A 109 8.10 -1.35 16.37
C MET A 109 7.97 -0.85 17.82
N GLY A 110 7.62 -1.71 18.79
CA GLY A 110 7.31 -1.31 20.16
C GLY A 110 5.97 -0.58 20.28
N LEU A 111 5.03 -0.84 19.36
CA LEU A 111 3.69 -0.25 19.29
C LEU A 111 2.62 -1.33 19.41
N ASP A 112 1.38 -0.90 19.65
CA ASP A 112 0.18 -1.72 19.52
C ASP A 112 -0.85 -1.02 18.62
N LEU A 113 -1.98 -1.68 18.34
CA LEU A 113 -3.04 -1.11 17.50
C LEU A 113 -3.67 0.14 18.13
N ALA A 114 -3.74 0.23 19.46
CA ALA A 114 -4.33 1.36 20.17
C ALA A 114 -3.48 2.63 20.08
N ALA A 115 -2.17 2.47 19.82
CA ALA A 115 -1.25 3.57 19.57
C ALA A 115 -1.36 4.16 18.16
N ILE A 116 -2.19 3.60 17.27
CA ILE A 116 -2.37 4.07 15.90
C ILE A 116 -3.70 4.82 15.79
N ASP A 117 -3.61 6.11 15.45
CA ASP A 117 -4.80 6.95 15.34
C ASP A 117 -5.50 6.80 13.99
N ARG A 118 -4.72 6.60 12.90
CA ARG A 118 -5.26 6.45 11.55
C ARG A 118 -4.38 5.56 10.68
N PHE A 119 -5.01 4.61 10.00
CA PHE A 119 -4.38 3.83 8.95
C PHE A 119 -4.39 4.60 7.62
N VAL A 120 -3.31 4.45 6.85
CA VAL A 120 -3.15 4.96 5.49
C VAL A 120 -2.80 3.77 4.59
N CYS A 121 -3.80 3.15 3.99
CA CYS A 121 -3.62 1.88 3.29
C CYS A 121 -3.51 2.07 1.79
N HIS A 122 -2.62 1.30 1.13
CA HIS A 122 -2.66 1.18 -0.33
C HIS A 122 -4.02 0.60 -0.77
N PRO A 123 -4.80 1.30 -1.59
CA PRO A 123 -6.11 0.83 -2.02
C PRO A 123 -5.96 -0.11 -3.23
N GLY A 124 -5.73 -1.40 -2.95
CA GLY A 124 -5.60 -2.42 -3.99
C GLY A 124 -6.83 -2.56 -4.89
N GLY A 125 -8.01 -2.16 -4.39
CA GLY A 125 -9.31 -2.20 -5.06
C GLY A 125 -10.44 -2.10 -4.03
N ALA A 126 -11.68 -1.86 -4.46
CA ALA A 126 -12.80 -1.60 -3.53
C ALA A 126 -13.00 -2.72 -2.49
N LYS A 127 -12.98 -3.99 -2.94
CA LYS A 127 -13.08 -5.16 -2.05
C LYS A 127 -11.88 -5.29 -1.09
N VAL A 128 -10.70 -4.87 -1.53
CA VAL A 128 -9.51 -4.88 -0.67
C VAL A 128 -9.68 -3.88 0.46
N ILE A 129 -10.18 -2.66 0.17
CA ILE A 129 -10.44 -1.65 1.19
C ILE A 129 -11.43 -2.18 2.24
N GLU A 130 -12.52 -2.83 1.82
CA GLU A 130 -13.48 -3.44 2.73
C GLU A 130 -12.84 -4.54 3.60
N SER A 131 -12.02 -5.41 3.00
CA SER A 131 -11.29 -6.45 3.74
C SER A 131 -10.29 -5.86 4.74
N LEU A 132 -9.62 -4.76 4.40
CA LEU A 132 -8.70 -4.07 5.31
C LEU A 132 -9.44 -3.50 6.53
N GLU A 133 -10.59 -2.85 6.31
CA GLU A 133 -11.42 -2.32 7.40
C GLU A 133 -11.86 -3.45 8.34
N LEU A 134 -12.39 -4.53 7.79
CA LEU A 134 -12.85 -5.68 8.58
C LEU A 134 -11.70 -6.35 9.34
N ALA A 135 -10.58 -6.66 8.66
CA ALA A 135 -9.46 -7.36 9.27
C ALA A 135 -8.84 -6.57 10.43
N LEU A 136 -8.65 -5.26 10.23
CA LEU A 136 -8.06 -4.39 11.23
C LEU A 136 -9.07 -3.92 12.28
N GLY A 137 -10.35 -4.27 12.15
CA GLY A 137 -11.41 -3.84 13.07
C GLY A 137 -11.65 -2.33 13.01
N LEU A 138 -11.47 -1.73 11.83
CA LEU A 138 -11.78 -0.33 11.58
C LEU A 138 -13.30 -0.17 11.38
N GLY A 139 -13.83 0.99 11.73
CA GLY A 139 -15.20 1.33 11.39
C GLY A 139 -15.41 1.30 9.87
N GLN A 140 -16.61 0.91 9.44
CA GLN A 140 -16.97 0.97 8.02
C GLN A 140 -16.83 2.40 7.50
N GLY A 141 -16.10 2.57 6.39
CA GLY A 141 -15.83 3.89 5.81
C GLY A 141 -14.69 4.66 6.49
N ALA A 142 -13.96 4.05 7.42
CA ALA A 142 -12.76 4.66 8.01
C ALA A 142 -11.64 4.90 6.99
N LEU A 143 -11.60 4.11 5.91
CA LEU A 143 -10.68 4.28 4.78
C LEU A 143 -11.34 5.11 3.67
N ASP A 144 -11.79 6.32 4.01
CA ASP A 144 -12.47 7.25 3.11
C ASP A 144 -11.52 7.83 2.03
N ARG A 145 -10.35 8.34 2.43
CA ARG A 145 -9.34 8.90 1.51
C ARG A 145 -8.80 7.86 0.53
N GLU A 146 -8.68 6.61 0.97
CA GLU A 146 -8.34 5.47 0.13
C GLU A 146 -9.36 5.26 -0.99
N ARG A 147 -10.66 5.37 -0.68
CA ARG A 147 -11.74 5.23 -1.67
C ARG A 147 -11.77 6.40 -2.64
N GLU A 148 -11.57 7.61 -2.16
CA GLU A 148 -11.51 8.80 -3.02
C GLU A 148 -10.34 8.69 -4.01
N VAL A 149 -9.14 8.29 -3.56
CA VAL A 149 -7.98 8.12 -4.46
C VAL A 149 -8.26 7.05 -5.50
N LEU A 150 -8.83 5.92 -5.07
CA LEU A 150 -9.18 4.83 -5.98
C LEU A 150 -10.24 5.26 -7.00
N ALA A 151 -11.22 6.08 -6.59
CA ALA A 151 -12.25 6.59 -7.49
C ALA A 151 -11.70 7.57 -8.53
N ASP A 152 -10.79 8.45 -8.13
CA ASP A 152 -10.24 9.50 -9.00
C ASP A 152 -9.15 8.99 -9.95
N HIS A 153 -8.38 7.97 -9.52
CA HIS A 153 -7.15 7.56 -10.20
C HIS A 153 -7.04 6.06 -10.48
N GLY A 154 -7.95 5.23 -9.96
CA GLY A 154 -7.76 3.79 -9.95
C GLY A 154 -6.59 3.35 -9.04
N ASN A 155 -6.13 2.11 -9.22
CA ASN A 155 -4.93 1.61 -8.58
C ASN A 155 -3.74 1.97 -9.48
N MET A 156 -2.87 2.88 -9.06
CA MET A 156 -1.66 3.26 -9.79
C MET A 156 -0.43 2.44 -9.40
N SER A 157 -0.59 1.25 -8.80
CA SER A 157 0.49 0.50 -8.14
C SER A 157 1.11 1.32 -6.97
N ALA A 158 2.43 1.29 -6.79
CA ALA A 158 3.13 1.89 -5.65
C ALA A 158 2.82 3.39 -5.37
N PRO A 159 2.77 4.30 -6.37
CA PRO A 159 2.38 5.70 -6.20
C PRO A 159 1.08 5.90 -5.42
N THR A 160 0.10 5.01 -5.56
CA THR A 160 -1.23 5.15 -4.95
C THR A 160 -1.16 5.35 -3.44
N ALA A 161 -0.22 4.68 -2.76
CA ALA A 161 -0.08 4.81 -1.31
C ALA A 161 0.37 6.24 -0.91
N LEU A 162 1.19 6.90 -1.75
CA LEU A 162 1.60 8.29 -1.54
C LEU A 162 0.48 9.29 -1.86
N PHE A 163 -0.38 9.01 -2.84
CA PHE A 163 -1.57 9.81 -3.11
C PHE A 163 -2.54 9.79 -1.92
N VAL A 164 -2.77 8.61 -1.31
CA VAL A 164 -3.59 8.52 -0.10
C VAL A 164 -2.95 9.30 1.04
N LEU A 165 -1.63 9.13 1.24
CA LEU A 165 -0.90 9.87 2.27
C LEU A 165 -1.04 11.38 2.09
N GLU A 166 -0.92 11.91 0.87
CA GLU A 166 -1.10 13.34 0.59
C GLU A 166 -2.47 13.85 1.05
N ARG A 167 -3.56 13.14 0.71
CA ARG A 167 -4.92 13.52 1.13
C ARG A 167 -5.08 13.48 2.66
N VAL A 168 -4.58 12.44 3.31
CA VAL A 168 -4.62 12.32 4.77
C VAL A 168 -3.80 13.41 5.47
N LEU A 169 -2.68 13.86 4.87
CA LEU A 169 -1.85 14.94 5.43
C LEU A 169 -2.49 16.33 5.30
N ALA A 170 -3.43 16.50 4.37
CA ALA A 170 -4.19 17.73 4.19
C ALA A 170 -5.23 17.95 5.31
N ASP A 171 -5.70 16.88 5.94
CA ASP A 171 -6.70 16.92 7.01
C ASP A 171 -6.05 17.15 8.40
N PRO A 172 -6.46 18.18 9.16
CA PRO A 172 -6.14 18.30 10.58
C PRO A 172 -7.19 17.57 11.47
N PRO A 173 -6.83 17.07 12.67
CA PRO A 173 -5.50 17.04 13.25
C PRO A 173 -4.60 16.02 12.56
N ARG A 174 -3.30 16.10 12.86
CA ARG A 174 -2.25 15.29 12.23
C ARG A 174 -1.75 14.23 13.21
N PRO A 175 -2.47 13.13 13.47
CA PRO A 175 -2.08 12.19 14.52
C PRO A 175 -1.00 11.19 14.05
N ARG A 176 -0.68 10.14 14.83
CA ARG A 176 0.22 9.07 14.40
C ARG A 176 -0.48 8.23 13.34
N LEU A 177 0.20 8.04 12.22
CA LEU A 177 -0.32 7.27 11.08
C LEU A 177 0.40 5.94 10.98
N MET A 178 -0.33 4.91 10.60
CA MET A 178 0.23 3.65 10.12
C MET A 178 -0.01 3.53 8.62
N MET A 179 1.01 3.82 7.84
CA MET A 179 0.95 3.60 6.40
C MET A 179 1.22 2.13 6.11
N SER A 180 0.39 1.51 5.26
CA SER A 180 0.52 0.09 4.93
C SER A 180 0.28 -0.21 3.45
N ALA A 181 0.93 -1.25 2.95
CA ALA A 181 0.75 -1.76 1.60
C ALA A 181 0.81 -3.29 1.56
N LEU A 182 0.08 -3.87 0.60
CA LEU A 182 0.08 -5.29 0.28
C LEU A 182 0.53 -5.47 -1.17
N GLY A 183 1.36 -6.47 -1.45
CA GLY A 183 1.87 -6.74 -2.79
C GLY A 183 2.37 -8.16 -3.00
N PRO A 184 2.87 -8.48 -4.21
CA PRO A 184 3.36 -9.81 -4.58
C PRO A 184 4.40 -10.36 -3.60
N GLY A 185 4.28 -11.64 -3.25
CA GLY A 185 5.08 -12.27 -2.21
C GLY A 185 4.35 -13.45 -1.57
N PHE A 186 3.13 -13.28 -1.05
CA PHE A 186 2.42 -12.05 -0.67
C PHE A 186 3.12 -11.40 0.53
N THR A 187 3.19 -10.06 0.53
CA THR A 187 3.93 -9.31 1.56
C THR A 187 3.11 -8.12 2.02
N ALA A 188 3.06 -7.93 3.35
CA ALA A 188 2.61 -6.71 3.99
C ALA A 188 3.81 -5.85 4.40
N SER A 189 3.72 -4.56 4.12
CA SER A 189 4.72 -3.56 4.51
C SER A 189 4.04 -2.45 5.29
N CYS A 190 4.66 -2.02 6.39
CA CYS A 190 4.13 -1.00 7.28
C CYS A 190 5.19 0.06 7.63
N LEU A 191 4.74 1.30 7.77
CA LEU A 191 5.54 2.47 8.08
C LEU A 191 4.81 3.33 9.12
N ALA A 192 5.39 3.47 10.30
CA ALA A 192 4.88 4.35 11.35
C ALA A 192 5.34 5.79 11.12
N LEU A 193 4.38 6.72 11.10
CA LEU A 193 4.61 8.15 10.86
C LEU A 193 4.06 8.98 12.03
N THR A 194 4.87 9.86 12.59
CA THR A 194 4.45 10.84 13.61
C THR A 194 4.55 12.28 13.12
N PRO A 195 3.89 13.24 13.79
CA PRO A 195 4.09 14.67 13.55
C PRO A 195 5.54 15.11 13.43
#